data_AF-A0AB37GD36-F1
#
_entry.id   AF-A0AB37GD36-F1
#
_cell.length_a   1.000
_cell.length_b   1.000
_cell.length_c   1.000
_cell.angle_alpha   90.00
_cell.angle_beta   90.00
_cell.angle_gamma   90.00
#
_symmetry.space_group_name_H-M   'P 1'
#
loop_
_entity.id
_entity.type
_entity.pdbx_description
1 polymer ?
#
loop_
_entity_poly.entity_id
_entity_poly.type
_entity_poly.pdbx_seq_one_letter_code
_entity_poly.pdbx_strand_id
1 'polypeptide(L)'
;MSNQIAAIPFHGQTVQSVEVDGKPTVAFKPMVENLGLDYSRQLKKLKGKSWATVTNIVTVGADGKNREMSCIDLRTLTMWLATIDENRVNEEARPLVVAYQNEVADAIESYWANGGAINPRATEHQINALIRQSQMQMELCQAAKGLIRAEHLEAKARIILARGLGEAPELDEETRPLYTADFLKGKNLSSKKMRSIAGVFGKRMKAAYTLEYGREPEKYPLNLPNGQVRQVNAYTELDRPLMEQVWDKYFTA
;
A
#
# COMPACT_ATOMS: atom_id res chain seq x y z
N MET A 1 -2.29 -10.35 33.23
CA MET A 1 -2.46 -10.45 31.77
C MET A 1 -1.89 -11.78 31.33
N SER A 2 -2.64 -12.57 30.57
CA SER A 2 -2.14 -13.85 30.04
C SER A 2 -1.26 -13.51 28.85
N ASN A 3 0.07 -13.66 28.99
CA ASN A 3 0.98 -13.55 27.85
C ASN A 3 0.82 -14.83 27.02
N GLN A 4 -0.12 -14.83 26.07
CA GLN A 4 -0.15 -15.89 25.06
C GLN A 4 1.11 -15.77 24.22
N ILE A 5 1.90 -16.85 24.25
CA ILE A 5 3.10 -17.00 23.44
C ILE A 5 2.64 -17.44 22.05
N ALA A 6 2.88 -16.61 21.04
CA ALA A 6 2.60 -16.94 19.65
C ALA A 6 3.92 -17.21 18.90
N ALA A 7 3.93 -18.30 18.14
CA ALA A 7 5.03 -18.70 17.28
C ALA A 7 4.88 -18.04 15.91
N ILE A 8 5.84 -17.22 15.50
CA ILE A 8 5.87 -16.61 14.16
C ILE A 8 6.86 -17.42 13.31
N PRO A 9 6.40 -18.17 12.29
CA PRO A 9 7.29 -18.85 11.36
C PRO A 9 8.17 -17.83 10.61
N PHE A 10 9.48 -18.05 10.63
CA PHE A 10 10.46 -17.17 10.00
C PHE A 10 11.57 -18.00 9.37
N HIS A 11 11.52 -18.20 8.04
CA HIS A 11 12.53 -18.93 7.26
C HIS A 11 13.00 -20.27 7.90
N GLY A 12 12.05 -21.13 8.26
CA GLY A 12 12.34 -22.44 8.88
C GLY A 12 12.64 -22.39 10.38
N GLN A 13 12.67 -21.19 10.97
CA GLN A 13 12.74 -20.97 12.41
C GLN A 13 11.39 -20.49 12.96
N THR A 14 11.26 -20.49 14.28
CA THR A 14 10.11 -19.93 14.98
C THR A 14 10.58 -18.80 15.89
N VAL A 15 10.07 -17.60 15.64
CA VAL A 15 10.28 -16.47 16.55
C VAL A 15 9.17 -16.49 17.60
N GLN A 16 9.56 -16.59 18.86
CA GLN A 16 8.63 -16.48 19.98
C GLN A 16 8.18 -15.02 20.12
N SER A 17 6.88 -14.81 20.13
CA SER A 17 6.25 -13.51 20.34
C SER A 17 5.26 -13.57 21.49
N VAL A 18 5.02 -12.43 22.12
CA VAL A 18 3.96 -12.24 23.11
C VAL A 18 3.00 -11.19 22.61
N GLU A 19 1.72 -11.35 22.91
CA GLU A 19 0.72 -10.35 22.58
C GLU A 19 0.77 -9.19 23.60
N VAL A 20 0.94 -7.97 23.10
CA VAL A 20 0.96 -6.72 23.88
C VAL A 20 0.04 -5.74 23.18
N ASP A 21 -1.01 -5.30 23.87
CA ASP A 21 -2.04 -4.41 23.31
C ASP A 21 -2.62 -4.91 21.97
N GLY A 22 -2.87 -6.21 21.86
CA GLY A 22 -3.40 -6.83 20.64
C GLY A 22 -2.39 -6.97 19.50
N LYS A 23 -1.09 -6.70 19.75
CA LYS A 23 -0.04 -6.79 18.73
C LYS A 23 1.02 -7.84 19.09
N PRO A 24 1.42 -8.69 18.12
CA PRO A 24 2.53 -9.60 18.31
C PRO A 24 3.82 -8.81 18.46
N THR A 25 4.49 -9.00 19.59
CA THR A 25 5.73 -8.31 19.95
C THR A 25 6.81 -9.35 20.27
N VAL A 26 8.02 -9.16 19.75
CA VAL A 26 9.12 -10.13 19.88
C VAL A 26 10.20 -9.60 20.82
N ALA A 27 10.81 -10.49 21.60
CA ALA A 27 11.98 -10.16 22.42
C ALA A 27 13.16 -9.85 21.50
N PHE A 28 13.71 -8.63 21.60
CA PHE A 28 14.73 -8.19 20.63
C PHE A 28 16.10 -8.81 20.91
N LYS A 29 16.50 -8.87 22.19
CA LYS A 29 17.84 -9.32 22.58
C LYS A 29 18.20 -10.73 22.06
N PRO A 30 17.36 -11.77 22.25
CA PRO A 30 17.67 -13.11 21.76
C PRO A 30 17.87 -13.16 20.24
N MET A 31 17.08 -12.39 19.49
CA MET A 31 17.21 -12.31 18.02
C MET A 31 18.55 -11.72 17.60
N VAL A 32 19.00 -10.66 18.28
CA VAL A 32 20.28 -10.02 17.97
C VAL A 32 21.46 -10.96 18.28
N GLU A 33 21.40 -11.63 19.43
CA GLU A 33 22.45 -12.56 19.87
C GLU A 33 22.53 -13.80 18.97
N ASN A 34 21.38 -14.34 18.53
CA ASN A 34 21.34 -15.46 17.59
C ASN A 34 21.98 -15.15 16.24
N LEU A 35 21.97 -13.88 15.80
CA LEU A 35 22.66 -13.43 14.58
C LEU A 35 24.14 -13.10 14.81
N GLY A 36 24.66 -13.23 16.04
CA GLY A 36 26.04 -12.88 16.39
C GLY A 36 26.31 -11.38 16.43
N LEU A 37 25.27 -10.56 16.63
CA LEU A 37 25.36 -9.10 16.63
C LEU A 37 25.42 -8.54 18.06
N ASP A 38 25.94 -7.31 18.21
CA ASP A 38 25.93 -6.61 19.50
C ASP A 38 24.55 -5.98 19.79
N TYR A 39 23.87 -6.49 20.82
CA TYR A 39 22.56 -6.03 21.25
C TYR A 39 22.50 -4.51 21.52
N SER A 40 23.44 -3.99 22.31
CA SER A 40 23.43 -2.58 22.72
C SER A 40 23.53 -1.64 21.52
N ARG A 41 24.37 -1.98 20.53
CA ARG A 41 24.55 -1.24 19.28
C ARG A 41 23.31 -1.31 18.40
N GLN A 42 22.70 -2.49 18.28
CA GLN A 42 21.47 -2.64 17.48
C GLN A 42 20.29 -1.90 18.11
N LEU A 43 20.13 -1.97 19.43
CA LEU A 43 19.09 -1.24 20.16
C LEU A 43 19.27 0.28 20.00
N LYS A 44 20.51 0.77 20.12
CA LYS A 44 20.83 2.19 19.89
C LYS A 44 20.49 2.63 18.46
N LYS A 45 20.77 1.78 17.46
CA LYS A 45 20.40 2.05 16.07
C LYS A 45 18.88 2.15 15.93
N LEU A 46 18.11 1.20 16.46
CA LEU A 46 16.65 1.18 16.35
C LEU A 46 16.01 2.42 17.00
N LYS A 47 16.46 2.82 18.20
CA LYS A 47 15.97 4.03 18.89
C LYS A 47 16.16 5.32 18.07
N GLY A 48 17.07 5.32 17.09
CA GLY A 48 17.28 6.44 16.18
C GLY A 48 16.48 6.37 14.87
N LYS A 49 15.58 5.39 14.69
CA LYS A 49 14.79 5.22 13.45
C LYS A 49 13.34 5.60 13.68
N SER A 50 12.79 6.45 12.81
CA SER A 50 11.39 6.88 12.85
C SER A 50 10.39 5.76 12.54
N TRP A 51 10.84 4.69 11.87
CA TRP A 51 10.01 3.53 11.54
C TRP A 51 10.01 2.45 12.63
N ALA A 52 10.84 2.58 13.66
CA ALA A 52 11.02 1.57 14.69
C ALA A 52 10.18 1.87 15.94
N THR A 53 9.50 0.85 16.44
CA THR A 53 8.83 0.84 17.73
C THR A 53 9.58 -0.09 18.67
N VAL A 54 10.05 0.45 19.80
CA VAL A 54 10.70 -0.33 20.86
C VAL A 54 9.94 -0.12 22.16
N THR A 55 9.50 -1.21 22.78
CA THR A 55 8.78 -1.20 24.06
C THR A 55 9.56 -2.00 25.08
N ASN A 56 9.72 -1.47 26.30
CA ASN A 56 10.28 -2.23 27.40
C ASN A 56 9.16 -2.92 28.16
N ILE A 57 9.25 -4.23 28.31
CA ILE A 57 8.29 -5.05 29.05
C ILE A 57 8.98 -5.62 30.29
N VAL A 58 8.34 -5.48 31.45
CA VAL A 58 8.81 -6.12 32.68
C VAL A 58 8.35 -7.57 32.67
N THR A 59 9.30 -8.49 32.77
CA THR A 59 9.06 -9.94 32.84
C THR A 59 9.67 -10.50 34.11
N VAL A 60 9.04 -11.53 34.68
CA VAL A 60 9.58 -12.24 35.85
C VAL A 60 10.48 -13.37 35.34
N GLY A 61 11.77 -13.31 35.67
CA GLY A 61 12.72 -14.36 35.36
C GLY A 61 12.45 -15.64 36.14
N ALA A 62 13.07 -16.75 35.73
CA ALA A 62 12.97 -18.04 36.43
C ALA A 62 13.42 -17.99 37.91
N ASP A 63 14.23 -16.98 38.26
CA ASP A 63 14.69 -16.66 39.60
C ASP A 63 13.71 -15.77 40.40
N GLY A 64 12.50 -15.52 39.88
CA GLY A 64 11.47 -14.69 40.51
C GLY A 64 11.75 -13.18 40.43
N LYS A 65 12.80 -12.76 39.72
CA LYS A 65 13.20 -11.34 39.63
C LYS A 65 12.60 -10.65 38.41
N ASN A 66 12.16 -9.41 38.59
CA ASN A 66 11.73 -8.54 37.49
C ASN A 66 12.94 -8.16 36.62
N ARG A 67 12.83 -8.39 35.31
CA ARG A 67 13.77 -7.93 34.30
C ARG A 67 13.04 -7.13 33.24
N GLU A 68 13.60 -5.98 32.89
CA GLU A 68 13.19 -5.25 31.69
C GLU A 68 13.73 -5.96 30.45
N MET A 69 12.83 -6.25 29.53
CA MET A 69 13.13 -6.82 28.23
C MET A 69 12.71 -5.84 27.15
N SER A 70 13.64 -5.43 26.29
CA SER A 70 13.28 -4.65 25.11
C SER A 70 12.66 -5.56 24.06
N CYS A 71 11.47 -5.17 23.64
CA CYS A 71 10.65 -5.87 22.67
C CYS A 71 10.36 -4.94 21.49
N ILE A 72 10.17 -5.52 20.31
CA ILE A 72 9.85 -4.77 19.09
C ILE A 72 8.63 -5.37 18.40
N ASP A 73 7.86 -4.53 17.73
CA ASP A 73 6.72 -5.01 16.92
C ASP A 73 7.21 -5.72 15.64
N LEU A 74 6.31 -6.49 15.02
CA LEU A 74 6.66 -7.27 13.84
C LEU A 74 7.15 -6.39 12.67
N ARG A 75 6.59 -5.19 12.50
CA ARG A 75 7.01 -4.21 11.49
C ARG A 75 8.46 -3.75 11.69
N THR A 76 8.84 -3.51 12.94
CA THR A 76 10.20 -3.12 13.32
C THR A 76 11.17 -4.28 13.12
N LEU A 77 10.77 -5.50 13.49
CA LEU A 77 11.55 -6.71 13.27
C LEU A 77 11.85 -6.90 11.77
N THR A 78 10.82 -6.82 10.91
CA THR A 78 10.99 -7.05 9.47
C THR A 78 11.90 -6.02 8.83
N MET A 79 11.74 -4.74 9.18
CA MET A 79 12.59 -3.68 8.64
C MET A 79 14.01 -3.74 9.21
N TRP A 80 14.18 -4.11 10.48
CA TRP A 80 15.50 -4.30 11.07
C TRP A 80 16.30 -5.36 10.32
N LEU A 81 15.73 -6.56 10.13
CA LEU A 81 16.37 -7.65 9.39
C LEU A 81 16.75 -7.24 7.96
N ALA A 82 15.90 -6.46 7.29
CA ALA A 82 16.14 -5.98 5.94
C ALA A 82 17.31 -4.98 5.84
N THR A 83 17.73 -4.39 6.96
CA THR A 83 18.80 -3.37 7.02
C THR A 83 20.10 -3.86 7.67
N ILE A 84 20.16 -5.14 8.05
CA ILE A 84 21.37 -5.76 8.58
C ILE A 84 22.40 -5.88 7.44
N ASP A 85 23.65 -5.58 7.76
CA ASP A 85 24.80 -5.92 6.90
C ASP A 85 25.09 -7.41 7.10
N GLU A 86 24.81 -8.22 6.07
CA GLU A 86 24.96 -9.68 6.06
C GLU A 86 26.41 -10.15 6.27
N ASN A 87 27.39 -9.27 6.06
CA ASN A 87 28.80 -9.57 6.32
C ASN A 87 29.16 -9.42 7.80
N ARG A 88 28.26 -8.89 8.63
CA ARG A 88 28.46 -8.67 10.07
C ARG A 88 27.71 -9.65 10.95
N VAL A 89 26.90 -10.54 10.38
CA VAL A 89 26.29 -11.64 11.13
C VAL A 89 27.25 -12.84 11.20
N ASN A 90 26.98 -13.76 12.11
CA ASN A 90 27.71 -15.03 12.17
C ASN A 90 27.55 -15.83 10.86
N GLU A 91 28.51 -16.72 10.59
CA GLU A 91 28.56 -17.46 9.32
C GLU A 91 27.33 -18.34 9.12
N GLU A 92 26.80 -18.93 10.20
CA GLU A 92 25.62 -19.80 10.17
C GLU A 92 24.34 -19.06 9.78
N ALA A 93 24.16 -17.81 10.22
CA ALA A 93 22.97 -17.02 9.93
C ALA A 93 23.07 -16.20 8.64
N ARG A 94 24.26 -16.03 8.04
CA ARG A 94 24.42 -15.25 6.81
C ARG A 94 23.51 -15.72 5.66
N PRO A 95 23.44 -17.03 5.33
CA PRO A 95 22.55 -17.49 4.25
C PRO A 95 21.07 -17.16 4.53
N LEU A 96 20.65 -17.24 5.79
CA LEU A 96 19.30 -16.93 6.23
C LEU A 96 18.95 -15.45 6.02
N VAL A 97 19.86 -14.56 6.44
CA VAL A 97 19.67 -13.10 6.30
C VAL A 97 19.63 -12.70 4.82
N VAL A 98 20.53 -13.25 4.00
CA VAL A 98 20.53 -13.01 2.55
C VAL A 98 19.23 -13.49 1.90
N ALA A 99 18.77 -14.70 2.22
CA ALA A 99 17.53 -15.23 1.69
C ALA A 99 16.32 -14.36 2.07
N TYR A 100 16.24 -13.92 3.34
CA TYR A 100 15.22 -12.99 3.80
C TYR A 100 15.26 -11.65 3.06
N GLN A 101 16.46 -11.07 2.89
CA GLN A 101 16.61 -9.77 2.22
C GLN A 101 16.23 -9.82 0.74
N ASN A 102 16.58 -10.90 0.04
CA ASN A 102 16.13 -11.12 -1.34
C ASN A 102 14.60 -11.27 -1.41
N GLU A 103 14.00 -12.06 -0.53
CA GLU A 103 12.53 -12.20 -0.49
C GLU A 103 11.82 -10.85 -0.23
N VAL A 104 12.37 -10.03 0.66
CA VAL A 104 11.84 -8.68 0.91
C VAL A 104 12.02 -7.78 -0.32
N ALA A 105 13.16 -7.85 -1.01
CA ALA A 105 13.39 -7.09 -2.23
C ALA A 105 12.37 -7.46 -3.32
N ASP A 106 12.17 -8.76 -3.56
CA ASP A 106 11.21 -9.29 -4.54
C ASP A 106 9.76 -8.88 -4.17
N ALA A 107 9.41 -8.94 -2.89
CA ALA A 107 8.10 -8.55 -2.40
C ALA A 107 7.85 -7.04 -2.55
N ILE A 108 8.86 -6.21 -2.26
CA ILE A 108 8.77 -4.75 -2.43
C ILE A 108 8.69 -4.41 -3.93
N GLU A 109 9.51 -5.04 -4.77
CA GLU A 109 9.45 -4.88 -6.22
C GLU A 109 8.06 -5.25 -6.74
N SER A 110 7.55 -6.43 -6.40
CA SER A 110 6.23 -6.89 -6.82
C SER A 110 5.10 -5.95 -6.34
N TYR A 111 5.18 -5.47 -5.10
CA TYR A 111 4.22 -4.51 -4.57
C TYR A 111 4.16 -3.22 -5.40
N TRP A 112 5.32 -2.69 -5.81
CA TRP A 112 5.38 -1.44 -6.58
C TRP A 112 5.16 -1.62 -8.08
N ALA A 113 5.69 -2.69 -8.68
CA ALA A 113 5.65 -2.95 -10.12
C ALA A 113 4.34 -3.63 -10.54
N ASN A 114 3.85 -4.57 -9.74
CA ASN A 114 2.70 -5.43 -10.08
C ASN A 114 1.45 -5.10 -9.26
N GLY A 115 1.55 -4.15 -8.32
CA GLY A 115 0.43 -3.69 -7.48
C GLY A 115 0.12 -4.56 -6.27
N GLY A 116 0.88 -5.65 -6.05
CA GLY A 116 0.70 -6.55 -4.92
C GLY A 116 1.81 -7.60 -4.82
N ALA A 117 1.98 -8.18 -3.64
CA ALA A 117 2.88 -9.31 -3.40
C ALA A 117 2.13 -10.38 -2.63
N ILE A 118 2.22 -11.64 -3.09
CA ILE A 118 1.65 -12.80 -2.41
C ILE A 118 2.79 -13.61 -1.82
N ASN A 119 2.73 -13.90 -0.52
CA ASN A 119 3.68 -14.80 0.10
C ASN A 119 3.42 -16.23 -0.40
N PRO A 120 4.36 -16.89 -1.10
CA PRO A 120 4.17 -18.25 -1.63
C PRO A 120 4.00 -19.30 -0.52
N ARG A 121 4.37 -18.96 0.72
CA ARG A 121 4.23 -19.79 1.92
C ARG A 121 3.00 -19.41 2.76
N ALA A 122 2.11 -18.55 2.26
CA ALA A 122 0.89 -18.19 2.96
C ALA A 122 0.00 -19.44 3.16
N THR A 123 -0.58 -19.57 4.35
CA THR A 123 -1.53 -20.64 4.63
C THR A 123 -2.83 -20.43 3.87
N GLU A 124 -3.59 -21.51 3.66
CA GLU A 124 -4.92 -21.42 3.06
C GLU A 124 -5.81 -20.44 3.83
N HIS A 125 -5.70 -20.38 5.16
CA HIS A 125 -6.42 -19.40 5.97
C HIS A 125 -6.01 -17.95 5.67
N GLN A 126 -4.72 -17.68 5.48
CA GLN A 126 -4.22 -16.34 5.13
C GLN A 126 -4.66 -15.94 3.72
N ILE A 127 -4.59 -16.87 2.77
CA ILE A 127 -5.06 -16.67 1.39
C ILE A 127 -6.58 -16.47 1.39
N ASN A 128 -7.34 -17.31 2.08
CA ASN A 128 -8.80 -17.20 2.20
C ASN A 128 -9.22 -15.89 2.90
N ALA A 129 -8.45 -15.40 3.87
CA ALA A 129 -8.72 -14.10 4.49
C ALA A 129 -8.55 -12.94 3.49
N LEU A 130 -7.49 -12.98 2.67
CA LEU A 130 -7.28 -12.03 1.57
C LEU A 130 -8.41 -12.11 0.53
N ILE A 131 -8.76 -13.31 0.08
CA ILE A 131 -9.84 -13.54 -0.90
C ILE A 131 -11.19 -13.10 -0.32
N ARG A 132 -11.48 -13.42 0.93
CA ARG A 132 -12.73 -13.05 1.61
C ARG A 132 -12.85 -11.53 1.75
N GLN A 133 -11.75 -10.82 1.98
CA GLN A 133 -11.76 -9.35 1.97
C GLN A 133 -12.19 -8.81 0.60
N SER A 134 -11.64 -9.37 -0.48
CA SER A 134 -12.03 -9.00 -1.84
C SER A 134 -13.48 -9.39 -2.17
N GLN A 135 -13.96 -10.55 -1.71
CA GLN A 135 -15.36 -10.96 -1.82
C GLN A 135 -16.29 -9.99 -1.10
N MET A 136 -15.98 -9.58 0.13
CA MET A 136 -16.77 -8.59 0.87
C MET A 136 -16.80 -7.23 0.16
N GLN A 137 -15.69 -6.81 -0.44
CA GLN A 137 -15.65 -5.60 -1.28
C GLN A 137 -16.50 -5.76 -2.55
N MET A 138 -16.53 -6.94 -3.16
CA MET A 138 -17.38 -7.24 -4.31
C MET A 138 -18.87 -7.25 -3.94
N GLU A 139 -19.23 -7.81 -2.78
CA GLU A 139 -20.59 -7.75 -2.25
C GLU A 139 -21.05 -6.31 -2.02
N LEU A 140 -20.18 -5.43 -1.52
CA LEU A 140 -20.47 -3.99 -1.43
C LEU A 140 -20.69 -3.37 -2.82
N CYS A 141 -19.92 -3.77 -3.83
CA CYS A 141 -20.18 -3.34 -5.20
C CYS A 141 -21.55 -3.83 -5.70
N GLN A 142 -21.94 -5.08 -5.44
CA GLN A 142 -23.27 -5.59 -5.80
C GLN A 142 -24.38 -4.82 -5.09
N ALA A 143 -24.23 -4.54 -3.79
CA ALA A 143 -25.19 -3.76 -3.01
C ALA A 143 -25.30 -2.30 -3.47
N ALA A 144 -24.25 -1.75 -4.08
CA ALA A 144 -24.23 -0.40 -4.64
C ALA A 144 -24.82 -0.29 -6.05
N LYS A 145 -25.27 -1.41 -6.67
CA LYS A 145 -26.00 -1.37 -7.94
C LYS A 145 -27.25 -0.49 -7.81
N GLY A 146 -27.41 0.44 -8.75
CA GLY A 146 -28.50 1.42 -8.74
C GLY A 146 -28.25 2.65 -7.85
N LEU A 147 -27.24 2.61 -6.98
CA LEU A 147 -26.75 3.79 -6.23
C LEU A 147 -25.60 4.49 -6.95
N ILE A 148 -24.80 3.72 -7.69
CA ILE A 148 -23.65 4.18 -8.48
C ILE A 148 -23.89 3.76 -9.94
N ARG A 149 -23.42 4.59 -10.89
CA ARG A 149 -23.41 4.25 -12.33
C ARG A 149 -22.74 2.91 -12.61
N ALA A 150 -23.28 2.19 -13.58
CA ALA A 150 -22.81 0.86 -13.96
C ALA A 150 -21.33 0.83 -14.34
N GLU A 151 -20.84 1.75 -15.18
CA GLU A 151 -19.44 1.68 -15.66
C GLU A 151 -18.43 1.97 -14.54
N HIS A 152 -18.77 2.87 -13.60
CA HIS A 152 -17.91 3.16 -12.44
C HIS A 152 -17.90 2.01 -11.43
N LEU A 153 -19.05 1.36 -11.26
CA LEU A 153 -19.18 0.20 -10.41
C LEU A 153 -18.41 -0.99 -11.00
N GLU A 154 -18.46 -1.16 -12.31
CA GLU A 154 -17.72 -2.16 -13.06
C GLU A 154 -16.21 -1.92 -12.95
N ALA A 155 -15.73 -0.69 -13.17
CA ALA A 155 -14.30 -0.37 -13.00
C ALA A 155 -13.81 -0.68 -11.57
N LYS A 156 -14.61 -0.34 -10.54
CA LYS A 156 -14.29 -0.71 -9.15
C LYS A 156 -14.28 -2.21 -8.93
N ALA A 157 -15.26 -2.93 -9.46
CA ALA A 157 -15.35 -4.38 -9.37
C ALA A 157 -14.13 -5.06 -10.02
N ARG A 158 -13.69 -4.60 -11.20
CA ARG A 158 -12.48 -5.08 -11.88
C ARG A 158 -11.21 -4.84 -11.04
N ILE A 159 -11.09 -3.69 -10.38
CA ILE A 159 -9.98 -3.40 -9.45
C ILE A 159 -9.99 -4.35 -8.25
N ILE A 160 -11.17 -4.61 -7.67
CA ILE A 160 -11.32 -5.52 -6.53
C ILE A 160 -10.99 -6.96 -6.94
N LEU A 161 -11.44 -7.39 -8.13
CA LEU A 161 -11.13 -8.71 -8.69
C LEU A 161 -9.63 -8.89 -8.90
N ALA A 162 -8.99 -7.96 -9.60
CA ALA A 162 -7.57 -8.03 -9.87
C ALA A 162 -6.75 -8.09 -8.56
N ARG A 163 -7.08 -7.27 -7.57
CA ARG A 163 -6.46 -7.35 -6.23
C ARG A 163 -6.69 -8.68 -5.52
N GLY A 164 -7.91 -9.23 -5.63
CA GLY A 164 -8.24 -10.53 -5.05
C GLY A 164 -7.55 -11.71 -5.73
N LEU A 165 -7.26 -11.59 -7.03
CA LEU A 165 -6.56 -12.60 -7.83
C LEU A 165 -5.04 -12.40 -7.84
N GLY A 166 -4.53 -11.29 -7.30
CA GLY A 166 -3.10 -10.96 -7.35
C GLY A 166 -2.63 -10.49 -8.74
N GLU A 167 -3.55 -10.05 -9.58
CA GLU A 167 -3.32 -9.59 -10.94
C GLU A 167 -3.31 -8.06 -11.01
N ALA A 168 -2.63 -7.50 -12.01
CA ALA A 168 -2.77 -6.08 -12.31
C ALA A 168 -4.19 -5.82 -12.83
N PRO A 169 -4.89 -4.76 -12.38
CA PRO A 169 -6.24 -4.48 -12.84
C PRO A 169 -6.26 -4.18 -14.34
N GLU A 170 -6.84 -5.11 -15.11
CA GLU A 170 -7.28 -4.91 -16.49
C GLU A 170 -8.46 -3.94 -16.50
N LEU A 171 -8.13 -2.66 -16.31
CA LEU A 171 -8.98 -1.57 -16.74
C LEU A 171 -8.83 -1.52 -18.26
N ASP A 172 -9.93 -1.73 -18.98
CA ASP A 172 -10.00 -1.42 -20.41
C ASP A 172 -9.42 -0.01 -20.61
N GLU A 173 -8.33 0.08 -21.37
CA GLU A 173 -7.55 1.30 -21.52
C GLU A 173 -8.42 2.44 -22.03
N GLU A 174 -9.49 2.13 -22.77
CA GLU A 174 -10.43 3.09 -23.33
C GLU A 174 -11.41 3.65 -22.27
N THR A 175 -11.89 2.82 -21.36
CA THR A 175 -12.91 3.22 -20.36
C THR A 175 -12.33 3.71 -19.03
N ARG A 176 -11.00 3.68 -18.89
CA ARG A 176 -10.30 4.22 -17.71
C ARG A 176 -10.69 5.68 -17.48
N PRO A 177 -11.07 6.09 -16.25
CA PRO A 177 -11.41 7.48 -15.96
C PRO A 177 -10.22 8.42 -16.23
N LEU A 178 -10.45 9.49 -16.99
CA LEU A 178 -9.46 10.52 -17.30
C LEU A 178 -9.88 11.85 -16.67
N TYR A 179 -9.12 12.29 -15.67
CA TYR A 179 -9.35 13.57 -15.00
C TYR A 179 -8.67 14.69 -15.78
N THR A 180 -9.34 15.83 -15.96
CA THR A 180 -8.72 17.01 -16.58
C THR A 180 -7.48 17.47 -15.80
N ALA A 181 -7.47 17.31 -14.48
CA ALA A 181 -6.30 17.59 -13.65
C ALA A 181 -5.12 16.68 -13.97
N ASP A 182 -5.36 15.38 -14.20
CA ASP A 182 -4.31 14.41 -14.49
C ASP A 182 -3.80 14.57 -15.93
N PHE A 183 -4.69 14.86 -16.89
CA PHE A 183 -4.30 15.28 -18.23
C PHE A 183 -3.36 16.50 -18.20
N LEU A 184 -3.71 17.55 -17.44
CA LEU A 184 -2.90 18.77 -17.34
C LEU A 184 -1.56 18.55 -16.63
N LYS A 185 -1.44 17.60 -15.70
CA LYS A 185 -0.14 17.22 -15.10
C LYS A 185 0.82 16.69 -16.17
N GLY A 186 0.30 15.92 -17.14
CA GLY A 186 1.08 15.40 -18.27
C GLY A 186 1.65 16.48 -19.21
N LYS A 187 1.18 17.72 -19.12
CA LYS A 187 1.66 18.85 -19.93
C LYS A 187 2.87 19.60 -19.35
N ASN A 188 3.52 19.06 -18.31
CA ASN A 188 4.74 19.62 -17.69
C ASN A 188 4.63 21.10 -17.29
N LEU A 189 3.47 21.53 -16.81
CA LEU A 189 3.22 22.91 -16.39
C LEU A 189 3.68 23.16 -14.96
N SER A 190 4.11 24.39 -14.65
CA SER A 190 4.30 24.79 -13.25
C SER A 190 2.97 24.78 -12.47
N SER A 191 3.01 24.48 -11.17
CA SER A 191 1.81 24.44 -10.32
C SER A 191 1.03 25.76 -10.30
N LYS A 192 1.72 26.89 -10.50
CA LYS A 192 1.08 28.22 -10.63
C LYS A 192 0.30 28.31 -11.95
N LYS A 193 0.91 27.92 -13.07
CA LYS A 193 0.26 27.94 -14.38
C LYS A 193 -0.90 26.95 -14.44
N MET A 194 -0.71 25.73 -13.95
CA MET A 194 -1.76 24.71 -13.88
C MET A 194 -3.02 25.22 -13.16
N ARG A 195 -2.87 25.81 -11.95
CA ARG A 195 -3.99 26.38 -11.20
C ARG A 195 -4.71 27.50 -11.96
N SER A 196 -3.96 28.33 -12.69
CA SER A 196 -4.54 29.45 -13.45
C SER A 196 -5.38 29.00 -14.64
N ILE A 197 -5.05 27.86 -15.26
CA ILE A 197 -5.72 27.41 -16.49
C ILE A 197 -6.76 26.30 -16.24
N ALA A 198 -6.64 25.53 -15.16
CA ALA A 198 -7.47 24.34 -14.92
C ALA A 198 -8.99 24.62 -14.99
N GLY A 199 -9.43 25.75 -14.43
CA GLY A 199 -10.85 26.14 -14.48
C GLY A 199 -11.35 26.50 -15.88
N VAL A 200 -10.50 27.16 -16.69
CA VAL A 200 -10.84 27.54 -18.08
C VAL A 200 -10.81 26.30 -18.96
N PHE A 201 -9.79 25.45 -18.81
CA PHE A 201 -9.67 24.19 -19.53
C PHE A 201 -10.89 23.29 -19.27
N GLY A 202 -11.29 23.11 -18.01
CA GLY A 202 -12.48 22.31 -17.67
C GLY A 202 -13.77 22.82 -18.31
N LYS A 203 -13.96 24.14 -18.40
CA LYS A 203 -15.11 24.74 -19.10
C LYS A 203 -15.07 24.50 -20.61
N ARG A 204 -13.89 24.66 -21.23
CA ARG A 204 -13.67 24.42 -22.66
C ARG A 204 -13.88 22.95 -23.01
N MET A 205 -13.39 22.04 -22.16
CA MET A 205 -13.60 20.60 -22.28
C MET A 205 -15.07 20.23 -22.23
N LYS A 206 -15.82 20.77 -21.25
CA LYS A 206 -17.26 20.55 -21.16
C LYS A 206 -17.97 20.96 -22.46
N ALA A 207 -17.66 22.15 -22.97
CA ALA A 207 -18.27 22.68 -24.19
C ALA A 207 -17.92 21.83 -25.43
N ALA A 208 -16.66 21.40 -25.56
CA ALA A 208 -16.23 20.53 -26.66
C ALA A 208 -16.92 19.16 -26.59
N TYR A 209 -17.00 18.57 -25.40
CA TYR A 209 -17.70 17.30 -25.17
C TYR A 209 -19.18 17.39 -25.54
N THR A 210 -19.86 18.46 -25.13
CA THR A 210 -21.27 18.66 -25.48
C THR A 210 -21.50 18.86 -26.97
N LEU A 211 -20.55 19.49 -27.67
CA LEU A 211 -20.63 19.65 -29.11
C LEU A 211 -20.44 18.31 -29.84
N GLU A 212 -19.45 17.51 -29.41
CA GLU A 212 -19.10 16.24 -30.05
C GLU A 212 -20.19 15.17 -29.84
N TYR A 213 -20.67 15.02 -28.61
CA TYR A 213 -21.55 13.92 -28.22
C TYR A 213 -23.02 14.32 -28.05
N GLY A 214 -23.37 15.60 -28.25
CA GLY A 214 -24.73 16.11 -28.12
C GLY A 214 -25.31 16.08 -26.69
N ARG A 215 -24.48 15.80 -25.68
CA ARG A 215 -24.88 15.74 -24.26
C ARG A 215 -23.81 16.31 -23.34
N GLU A 216 -24.21 16.79 -22.15
CA GLU A 216 -23.21 17.21 -21.15
C GLU A 216 -22.42 16.00 -20.62
N PRO A 217 -21.12 16.16 -20.31
CA PRO A 217 -20.39 15.14 -19.58
C PRO A 217 -21.05 14.95 -18.22
N GLU A 218 -21.19 13.69 -17.84
CA GLU A 218 -21.78 13.32 -16.56
C GLU A 218 -20.89 13.80 -15.40
N LYS A 219 -21.43 13.83 -14.18
CA LYS A 219 -20.70 14.30 -13.00
C LYS A 219 -20.56 13.20 -11.97
N TYR A 220 -19.45 13.23 -11.22
CA TYR A 220 -19.23 12.35 -10.09
C TYR A 220 -18.66 13.11 -8.89
N PRO A 221 -18.91 12.59 -7.67
CA PRO A 221 -18.30 13.12 -6.47
C PRO A 221 -16.81 12.78 -6.41
N LEU A 222 -15.96 13.80 -6.38
CA LEU A 222 -14.52 13.68 -6.12
C LEU A 222 -14.20 14.14 -4.71
N ASN A 223 -13.55 13.28 -3.94
CA ASN A 223 -13.03 13.61 -2.61
C ASN A 223 -11.73 14.38 -2.75
N LEU A 224 -11.70 15.59 -2.22
CA LEU A 224 -10.48 16.40 -2.14
C LEU A 224 -9.68 16.06 -0.88
N PRO A 225 -8.34 16.29 -0.87
CA PRO A 225 -7.49 16.02 0.30
C PRO A 225 -7.91 16.74 1.59
N ASN A 226 -8.71 17.81 1.48
CA ASN A 226 -9.27 18.55 2.62
C ASN A 226 -10.60 17.97 3.14
N GLY A 227 -11.01 16.78 2.68
CA GLY A 227 -12.25 16.11 3.09
C GLY A 227 -13.52 16.65 2.41
N GLN A 228 -13.42 17.65 1.53
CA GLN A 228 -14.56 18.18 0.79
C GLN A 228 -14.89 17.28 -0.42
N VAL A 229 -16.18 17.02 -0.65
CA VAL A 229 -16.66 16.37 -1.88
C VAL A 229 -17.05 17.44 -2.90
N ARG A 230 -16.56 17.34 -4.13
CA ARG A 230 -16.97 18.22 -5.25
C ARG A 230 -17.49 17.41 -6.41
N GLN A 231 -18.56 17.91 -7.04
CA GLN A 231 -19.06 17.36 -8.30
C GLN A 231 -18.16 17.83 -9.45
N VAL A 232 -17.54 16.90 -10.15
CA VAL A 232 -16.64 17.17 -11.29
C VAL A 232 -17.10 16.40 -12.52
N ASN A 233 -16.81 16.92 -13.71
CA ASN A 233 -17.17 16.27 -14.96
C ASN A 233 -16.35 14.99 -15.16
N ALA A 234 -17.01 13.91 -15.54
CA ALA A 234 -16.45 12.61 -15.89
C ALA A 234 -16.01 12.60 -17.35
N TYR A 235 -14.79 12.13 -17.57
CA TYR A 235 -14.28 11.76 -18.89
C TYR A 235 -13.54 10.43 -18.76
N THR A 236 -13.30 9.80 -19.90
CA THR A 236 -12.55 8.54 -20.02
C THR A 236 -11.36 8.73 -20.96
N GLU A 237 -10.48 7.75 -21.04
CA GLU A 237 -9.37 7.75 -21.99
C GLU A 237 -9.83 7.81 -23.46
N LEU A 238 -11.04 7.33 -23.79
CA LEU A 238 -11.70 7.59 -25.09
C LEU A 238 -11.83 9.08 -25.42
N ASP A 239 -11.94 9.93 -24.40
CA ASP A 239 -12.06 11.39 -24.57
C ASP A 239 -10.71 12.09 -24.65
N ARG A 240 -9.58 11.36 -24.55
CA ARG A 240 -8.23 11.94 -24.64
C ARG A 240 -7.99 12.69 -25.95
N PRO A 241 -8.36 12.18 -27.14
CA PRO A 241 -8.18 12.94 -28.38
C PRO A 241 -8.91 14.29 -28.36
N LEU A 242 -10.10 14.34 -27.77
CA LEU A 242 -10.85 15.57 -27.58
C LEU A 242 -10.17 16.52 -26.58
N MET A 243 -9.56 15.99 -25.51
CA MET A 243 -8.74 16.77 -24.58
C MET A 243 -7.51 17.38 -25.26
N GLU A 244 -6.83 16.62 -26.10
CA GLU A 244 -5.70 17.10 -26.90
C GLU A 244 -6.13 18.21 -27.86
N GLN A 245 -7.23 18.03 -28.59
CA GLN A 245 -7.76 19.05 -29.48
C GLN A 245 -8.10 20.36 -28.75
N VAL A 246 -8.71 20.29 -27.56
CA VAL A 246 -9.01 21.48 -26.75
C VAL A 246 -7.74 22.12 -26.21
N TRP A 247 -6.75 21.30 -25.82
CA TRP A 247 -5.45 21.79 -25.39
C TRP A 247 -4.75 22.58 -26.50
N ASP A 248 -4.63 21.99 -27.69
CA ASP A 248 -3.93 22.59 -28.82
C ASP A 248 -4.63 23.85 -29.34
N LYS A 249 -5.97 23.87 -29.30
CA LYS A 249 -6.73 25.02 -29.78
C LYS A 249 -6.62 26.26 -28.88
N TYR A 250 -6.41 26.09 -27.58
CA TYR A 250 -6.60 27.19 -26.61
C TYR A 250 -5.42 27.41 -25.66
N PHE A 251 -4.48 26.48 -25.58
CA PHE A 251 -3.44 26.49 -24.54
C PHE A 251 -2.02 26.23 -25.05
N THR A 252 -1.85 25.81 -26.31
CA THR A 252 -0.54 25.84 -26.99
C THR A 252 -0.41 27.15 -27.77
N ALA A 253 0.18 28.15 -27.13
CA ALA A 253 0.68 29.37 -27.77
C ALA A 253 2.04 29.69 -27.16
#